data_AF-A0A316RF07-F1
#
_entry.id   AF-A0A316RF07-F1
#
_cell.length_a   1.000
_cell.length_b   1.000
_cell.length_c   1.000
_cell.angle_alpha   90.00
_cell.angle_beta   90.00
_cell.angle_gamma   90.00
#
_symmetry.space_group_name_H-M   'P 1'
#
loop_
_entity.id
_entity.type
_entity.pdbx_description
1 polymer ?
#
loop_
_entity_poly.entity_id
_entity_poly.type
_entity_poly.pdbx_seq_one_letter_code
_entity_poly.pdbx_strand_id
1 'polypeptide(L)'
;MENKTNTYAKPVSNYQLDEIDNQILELLIENTRMPYTEIAKKLIISAGTVHVRVRKMEEAGIITGSTLNIDYSKMGFSFTAYIGLYLAKTNLTSHVIDELKKIPYVVVAHQTTGQYNIFCEIKARDTHHAKEIIFMMDDIEGVTRTETMISLEESISDKKRLMHHIFK
;
A
#
# COMPACT_ATOMS: atom_id res chain seq x y z
N MET A 1 25.24 -18.60 22.85
CA MET A 1 24.61 -18.74 21.52
C MET A 1 23.41 -17.81 21.52
N GLU A 2 23.60 -16.62 20.96
CA GLU A 2 22.71 -15.47 21.11
C GLU A 2 21.48 -15.60 20.21
N ASN A 3 20.32 -15.39 20.84
CA ASN A 3 19.04 -15.18 20.18
C ASN A 3 19.08 -13.86 19.41
N LYS A 4 19.04 -13.92 18.07
CA LYS A 4 18.84 -12.74 17.23
C LYS A 4 17.36 -12.37 17.22
N THR A 5 17.12 -11.17 17.72
CA THR A 5 15.85 -10.47 17.92
C THR A 5 15.10 -10.25 16.59
N ASN A 6 13.86 -10.71 16.54
CA ASN A 6 12.89 -10.37 15.49
C ASN A 6 12.63 -8.85 15.50
N THR A 7 13.03 -8.12 14.45
CA THR A 7 13.05 -6.64 14.42
C THR A 7 11.90 -6.03 13.58
N TYR A 8 10.77 -6.73 13.39
CA TYR A 8 9.65 -6.22 12.57
C TYR A 8 8.29 -6.09 13.27
N ALA A 9 8.20 -6.24 14.59
CA ALA A 9 6.95 -5.95 15.30
C ALA A 9 6.96 -4.49 15.78
N LYS A 10 6.29 -3.59 15.05
CA LYS A 10 5.79 -2.36 15.68
C LYS A 10 4.98 -2.78 16.93
N PRO A 11 5.15 -2.14 18.09
CA PRO A 11 4.34 -2.48 19.26
C PRO A 11 2.88 -2.29 18.90
N VAL A 12 2.11 -3.37 18.89
CA VAL A 12 0.66 -3.31 18.68
C VAL A 12 0.08 -2.67 19.95
N SER A 13 -0.03 -1.35 19.97
CA SER A 13 -0.85 -0.70 20.98
C SER A 13 -2.27 -1.25 20.77
N ASN A 14 -2.87 -1.83 21.81
CA ASN A 14 -4.24 -2.34 21.76
C ASN A 14 -5.24 -1.16 21.77
N TYR A 15 -5.19 -0.32 20.74
CA TYR A 15 -6.12 0.77 20.52
C TYR A 15 -7.38 0.18 19.87
N GLN A 16 -8.47 0.17 20.61
CA GLN A 16 -9.78 -0.20 20.07
C GLN A 16 -10.46 1.05 19.52
N LEU A 17 -10.76 1.03 18.22
CA LEU A 17 -11.54 2.08 17.57
C LEU A 17 -12.93 2.15 18.19
N ASP A 18 -13.33 3.35 18.61
CA ASP A 18 -14.72 3.63 18.95
C ASP A 18 -15.46 4.34 17.81
N GLU A 19 -16.76 4.60 18.02
CA GLU A 19 -17.60 5.25 17.02
C GLU A 19 -17.11 6.64 16.61
N ILE A 20 -16.50 7.40 17.53
CA ILE A 20 -15.96 8.73 17.24
C ILE A 20 -14.71 8.60 16.37
N ASP A 21 -13.85 7.62 16.64
CA ASP A 21 -12.68 7.36 15.80
C ASP A 21 -13.09 6.98 14.38
N ASN A 22 -14.11 6.13 14.23
CA ASN A 22 -14.65 5.75 12.92
C ASN A 22 -15.19 6.96 12.15
N GLN A 23 -15.96 7.84 12.81
CA GLN A 23 -16.47 9.08 12.20
C GLN A 23 -15.34 10.04 11.81
N ILE A 24 -14.28 10.15 12.63
CA ILE A 24 -13.09 10.93 12.29
C ILE A 24 -12.41 10.34 11.04
N LEU A 25 -12.22 9.02 11.00
CA LEU A 25 -11.63 8.33 9.85
C LEU A 25 -12.45 8.54 8.59
N GLU A 26 -13.78 8.42 8.64
CA GLU A 26 -14.67 8.65 7.50
C GLU A 26 -14.48 10.05 6.92
N LEU A 27 -14.51 11.10 7.76
CA LEU A 27 -14.31 12.49 7.35
C LEU A 27 -12.91 12.73 6.74
N LEU A 28 -11.86 12.11 7.30
CA LEU A 28 -10.50 12.22 6.78
C LEU A 28 -10.30 11.41 5.49
N ILE A 29 -11.00 10.28 5.33
CA ILE A 29 -10.99 9.50 4.09
C ILE A 29 -11.68 10.28 2.98
N GLU A 30 -12.79 10.96 3.27
CA GLU A 30 -13.43 11.88 2.33
C GLU A 30 -12.48 13.00 1.90
N ASN A 31 -11.89 13.70 2.87
CA ASN A 31 -10.96 14.80 2.67
C ASN A 31 -9.82 14.76 3.69
N THR A 32 -8.65 14.29 3.25
CA THR A 32 -7.45 14.17 4.09
C THR A 32 -6.90 15.50 4.58
N ARG A 33 -7.35 16.62 3.99
CA ARG A 33 -6.97 17.99 4.37
C ARG A 33 -8.03 18.69 5.24
N MET A 34 -9.09 17.99 5.65
CA MET A 34 -10.15 18.59 6.47
C MET A 34 -9.55 19.11 7.79
N PRO A 35 -9.71 20.40 8.11
CA PRO A 35 -9.21 20.94 9.37
C PRO A 35 -9.87 20.26 10.57
N TYR A 36 -9.10 19.98 11.62
CA TYR A 36 -9.65 19.36 12.84
C TYR A 36 -10.74 20.21 13.50
N THR A 37 -10.71 21.53 13.30
CA THR A 37 -11.78 22.44 13.74
C THR A 37 -13.10 22.21 13.01
N GLU A 38 -13.07 21.78 11.75
CA GLU A 38 -14.28 21.42 11.00
C GLU A 38 -14.80 20.04 11.40
N ILE A 39 -13.91 19.06 11.56
CA ILE A 39 -14.26 17.72 12.09
C ILE A 39 -14.91 17.86 13.47
N ALA A 40 -14.30 18.66 14.35
CA ALA A 40 -14.80 18.95 15.68
C ALA A 40 -16.23 19.52 15.68
N LYS A 41 -16.52 20.47 14.78
CA LYS A 41 -17.86 21.03 14.59
C LYS A 41 -18.87 19.99 14.14
N LYS A 42 -18.50 19.14 13.17
CA LYS A 42 -19.39 18.08 12.65
C LYS A 42 -19.71 17.02 13.71
N LEU A 43 -18.75 16.68 14.55
CA LEU A 43 -18.87 15.63 15.57
C LEU A 43 -19.26 16.14 16.96
N ILE A 44 -19.47 17.47 17.11
CA ILE A 44 -19.84 18.12 18.38
C ILE A 44 -18.84 17.79 19.51
N ILE A 45 -17.54 17.86 19.19
CA ILE A 45 -16.44 17.68 20.15
C ILE A 45 -15.41 18.81 20.02
N SER A 46 -14.41 18.84 20.90
CA SER A 46 -13.34 19.85 20.80
C SER A 46 -12.31 19.47 19.71
N ALA A 47 -11.70 20.47 19.08
CA ALA A 47 -10.58 20.22 18.15
C ALA A 47 -9.38 19.53 18.83
N GLY A 48 -9.17 19.77 20.13
CA GLY A 48 -8.17 19.06 20.92
C GLY A 48 -8.49 17.56 21.05
N THR A 49 -9.78 17.21 21.20
CA THR A 49 -10.24 15.81 21.23
C THR A 49 -9.95 15.11 19.90
N VAL A 50 -10.25 15.75 18.76
CA VAL A 50 -9.94 15.22 17.43
C VAL A 50 -8.43 15.00 17.29
N HIS A 51 -7.62 16.00 17.65
CA HIS A 51 -6.15 15.92 17.57
C HIS A 51 -5.59 14.74 18.37
N VAL A 52 -6.03 14.56 19.62
CA VAL A 52 -5.58 13.45 20.48
C VAL A 52 -5.98 12.10 19.88
N ARG A 53 -7.20 11.97 19.35
CA ARG A 53 -7.67 10.71 18.74
C ARG A 53 -6.91 10.34 17.48
N VAL A 54 -6.72 11.29 16.56
CA VAL A 54 -5.92 11.06 15.34
C VAL A 54 -4.51 10.63 15.69
N ARG A 55 -3.85 11.33 16.63
CA ARG A 55 -2.52 10.98 17.09
C ARG A 55 -2.47 9.57 17.69
N LYS A 56 -3.45 9.17 18.50
CA LYS A 56 -3.50 7.81 19.04
C LYS A 56 -3.69 6.76 17.95
N MET A 57 -4.51 7.03 16.93
CA MET A 57 -4.66 6.13 15.78
C MET A 57 -3.38 6.03 14.92
N GLU A 58 -2.61 7.11 14.81
CA GLU A 58 -1.28 7.10 14.17
C GLU A 58 -0.26 6.30 14.99
N GLU A 59 -0.19 6.53 16.29
CA GLU A 59 0.66 5.78 17.24
C GLU A 59 0.31 4.28 17.23
N ALA A 60 -0.97 3.95 17.07
CA ALA A 60 -1.47 2.59 16.94
C ALA A 60 -1.23 1.96 15.56
N GLY A 61 -0.77 2.72 14.57
CA GLY A 61 -0.54 2.24 13.20
C GLY A 61 -1.82 2.00 12.39
N ILE A 62 -2.97 2.48 12.85
CA ILE A 62 -4.23 2.47 12.10
C ILE A 62 -4.15 3.51 10.98
N ILE A 63 -3.68 4.72 11.31
CA ILE A 63 -3.30 5.73 10.32
C ILE A 63 -1.81 5.58 10.07
N THR A 64 -1.44 5.08 8.89
CA THR A 64 -0.04 4.88 8.51
C THR A 64 0.55 6.05 7.71
N GLY A 65 -0.31 6.96 7.26
CA GLY A 65 0.05 8.17 6.51
C GLY A 65 -1.15 8.73 5.75
N SER A 66 -0.94 9.86 5.08
CA SER A 66 -1.90 10.45 4.15
C SER A 66 -1.32 10.43 2.73
N THR A 67 -2.07 9.83 1.79
CA THR A 67 -1.64 9.73 0.39
C THR A 67 -2.56 10.52 -0.52
N LEU A 68 -2.00 11.16 -1.55
CA LEU A 68 -2.77 11.73 -2.64
C LEU A 68 -3.13 10.64 -3.65
N ASN A 69 -4.36 10.70 -4.17
CA ASN A 69 -4.72 9.92 -5.34
C ASN A 69 -4.18 10.65 -6.58
N ILE A 70 -3.20 10.05 -7.23
CA ILE A 70 -2.51 10.61 -8.38
C ILE A 70 -2.93 9.84 -9.62
N ASP A 71 -3.34 10.57 -10.66
CA ASP A 71 -3.53 10.02 -11.99
C ASP A 71 -2.16 9.94 -12.69
N TYR A 72 -1.53 8.77 -12.58
CA TYR A 72 -0.20 8.51 -13.16
C TYR A 72 -0.19 8.60 -14.70
N SER A 73 -1.33 8.37 -15.36
CA SER A 73 -1.42 8.49 -16.82
C SER A 73 -1.13 9.92 -17.28
N LYS A 74 -1.62 10.91 -16.53
CA LYS A 74 -1.35 12.34 -16.77
C LYS A 74 0.09 12.76 -16.46
N MET A 75 0.85 11.91 -15.78
CA MET A 75 2.28 12.09 -15.52
C MET A 75 3.16 11.30 -16.50
N GLY A 76 2.57 10.75 -17.56
CA GLY A 76 3.27 9.99 -18.59
C GLY A 76 3.53 8.54 -18.22
N PHE A 77 2.83 7.99 -17.23
CA PHE A 77 2.87 6.58 -16.84
C PHE A 77 1.52 5.91 -17.17
N SER A 78 1.22 5.79 -18.46
CA SER A 78 -0.05 5.24 -18.95
C SER A 78 -0.07 3.72 -19.08
N PHE A 79 1.06 3.05 -18.90
CA PHE A 79 1.15 1.59 -19.02
C PHE A 79 1.15 0.95 -17.64
N THR A 80 0.22 0.04 -17.39
CA THR A 80 0.17 -0.77 -16.16
C THR A 80 0.29 -2.24 -16.53
N ALA A 81 1.13 -2.97 -15.80
CA ALA A 81 1.21 -4.42 -15.91
C ALA A 81 1.34 -5.06 -14.54
N TYR A 82 0.89 -6.31 -14.48
CA TYR A 82 1.02 -7.18 -13.32
C TYR A 82 2.03 -8.26 -13.62
N ILE A 83 2.96 -8.47 -12.70
CA ILE A 83 4.07 -9.42 -12.89
C ILE A 83 4.00 -10.47 -11.79
N GLY A 84 3.81 -11.73 -12.17
CA GLY A 84 4.02 -12.88 -11.30
C GLY A 84 5.47 -13.32 -11.37
N LEU A 85 6.17 -13.37 -10.23
CA LEU A 85 7.54 -13.85 -10.12
C LEU A 85 7.57 -15.26 -9.54
N TYR A 86 8.28 -16.14 -10.21
CA TYR A 86 8.64 -17.46 -9.72
C TYR A 86 10.05 -17.40 -9.14
N LEU A 87 10.22 -17.96 -7.94
CA LEU A 87 11.50 -18.01 -7.26
C LEU A 87 12.08 -19.42 -7.28
N ALA A 88 13.41 -19.52 -7.29
CA ALA A 88 14.10 -20.79 -7.20
C ALA A 88 13.80 -21.51 -5.87
N LYS A 89 13.68 -20.74 -4.79
CA LYS A 89 13.40 -21.22 -3.43
C LYS A 89 12.63 -20.17 -2.65
N THR A 90 11.63 -20.60 -1.87
CA THR A 90 10.78 -19.69 -1.06
C THR A 90 11.56 -18.92 0.02
N ASN A 91 12.72 -19.40 0.46
CA ASN A 91 13.54 -18.68 1.43
C ASN A 91 14.22 -17.42 0.84
N LEU A 92 14.21 -17.26 -0.49
CA LEU A 92 14.75 -16.08 -1.18
C LEU A 92 13.76 -14.92 -1.25
N THR A 93 12.48 -15.14 -0.90
CA THR A 93 11.41 -14.13 -1.02
C THR A 93 11.76 -12.80 -0.36
N SER A 94 12.37 -12.83 0.84
CA SER A 94 12.74 -11.57 1.54
C SER A 94 13.81 -10.78 0.78
N HIS A 95 14.81 -11.47 0.24
CA HIS A 95 15.87 -10.85 -0.57
C HIS A 95 15.29 -10.23 -1.85
N VAL A 96 14.47 -10.99 -2.59
CA VAL A 96 13.86 -10.49 -3.83
C VAL A 96 12.96 -9.29 -3.57
N ILE A 97 12.19 -9.28 -2.48
CA ILE A 97 11.38 -8.12 -2.09
C ILE A 97 12.27 -6.89 -1.81
N ASP A 98 13.42 -7.07 -1.17
CA ASP A 98 14.34 -5.95 -0.90
C ASP A 98 15.01 -5.40 -2.18
N GLU A 99 15.28 -6.26 -3.17
CA GLU A 99 15.72 -5.80 -4.51
C GLU A 99 14.60 -5.10 -5.27
N LEU A 100 13.36 -5.63 -5.22
CA LEU A 100 12.20 -5.01 -5.86
C LEU A 100 11.92 -3.59 -5.34
N LYS A 101 12.14 -3.33 -4.04
CA LYS A 101 12.02 -1.98 -3.45
C LYS A 101 12.97 -0.95 -4.07
N LYS A 102 14.06 -1.40 -4.70
CA LYS A 102 15.02 -0.52 -5.40
C LYS A 102 14.55 -0.16 -6.80
N ILE A 103 13.54 -0.84 -7.34
CA ILE A 103 12.94 -0.57 -8.65
C ILE A 103 11.72 0.34 -8.44
N PRO A 104 11.81 1.66 -8.69
CA PRO A 104 10.76 2.61 -8.30
C PRO A 104 9.42 2.39 -9.02
N TYR A 105 9.45 1.66 -10.13
CA TYR A 105 8.30 1.37 -10.97
C TYR A 105 7.47 0.19 -10.47
N VAL A 106 7.98 -0.58 -9.50
CA VAL A 106 7.23 -1.61 -8.77
C VAL A 106 6.46 -0.92 -7.65
N VAL A 107 5.17 -0.65 -7.90
CA VAL A 107 4.33 0.16 -7.01
C VAL A 107 3.59 -0.68 -5.96
N VAL A 108 3.40 -1.97 -6.24
CA VAL A 108 2.82 -2.95 -5.32
C VAL A 108 3.56 -4.27 -5.46
N ALA A 109 3.79 -4.97 -4.35
CA ALA A 109 4.29 -6.33 -4.33
C ALA A 109 3.63 -7.12 -3.20
N HIS A 110 3.09 -8.29 -3.53
CA HIS A 110 2.46 -9.21 -2.60
C HIS A 110 3.19 -10.54 -2.61
N GLN A 111 3.43 -11.12 -1.44
CA GLN A 111 3.80 -12.52 -1.35
C GLN A 111 2.52 -13.36 -1.43
N THR A 112 2.51 -14.39 -2.28
CA THR A 112 1.29 -15.16 -2.58
C THR A 112 1.52 -16.66 -2.39
N THR A 113 0.47 -17.37 -1.98
CA THR A 113 0.45 -18.85 -1.93
C THR A 113 0.07 -19.49 -3.26
N GLY A 114 -0.34 -18.69 -4.25
CA GLY A 114 -0.80 -19.13 -5.56
C GLY A 114 0.33 -19.60 -6.48
N GLN A 115 0.07 -19.51 -7.80
CA GLN A 115 1.01 -19.97 -8.83
C GLN A 115 2.38 -19.28 -8.76
N TYR A 116 2.39 -18.00 -8.39
CA TYR A 116 3.58 -17.17 -8.24
C TYR A 116 3.95 -17.04 -6.76
N ASN A 117 5.25 -16.87 -6.48
CA ASN A 117 5.71 -16.58 -5.12
C ASN A 117 5.47 -15.10 -4.76
N ILE A 118 5.67 -14.20 -5.73
CA ILE A 118 5.44 -12.77 -5.58
C ILE A 118 4.57 -12.29 -6.74
N PHE A 119 3.60 -11.44 -6.45
CA PHE A 119 2.74 -10.79 -7.42
C PHE A 119 2.88 -9.27 -7.31
N CYS A 120 3.33 -8.63 -8.38
CA CYS A 120 3.64 -7.21 -8.42
C CYS A 120 2.70 -6.44 -9.36
N GLU A 121 2.48 -5.17 -9.05
CA GLU A 121 1.95 -4.17 -9.99
C GLU A 121 3.08 -3.21 -10.36
N ILE A 122 3.25 -2.94 -11.66
CA ILE A 122 4.19 -1.95 -12.17
C ILE A 122 3.47 -0.82 -12.91
N LYS A 123 4.02 0.39 -12.83
CA LYS A 123 3.65 1.53 -13.67
C LYS A 123 4.81 1.90 -14.60
N ALA A 124 4.57 1.90 -15.90
CA ALA A 124 5.53 2.24 -16.94
C ALA A 124 5.00 3.33 -17.86
N ARG A 125 5.88 3.86 -18.72
CA ARG A 125 5.52 4.93 -19.66
C ARG A 125 4.85 4.37 -20.91
N ASP A 126 5.44 3.31 -21.42
CA ASP A 126 5.02 2.56 -22.60
C ASP A 126 5.52 1.11 -22.49
N THR A 127 5.34 0.34 -23.56
CA THR A 127 5.77 -1.06 -23.64
C THR A 127 7.30 -1.23 -23.62
N HIS A 128 8.07 -0.25 -24.11
CA HIS A 128 9.53 -0.31 -24.08
C HIS A 128 10.05 -0.16 -22.66
N HIS A 129 9.57 0.87 -21.95
CA HIS A 129 9.91 1.07 -20.54
C HIS A 129 9.43 -0.12 -19.68
N ALA A 130 8.26 -0.69 -19.97
CA ALA A 130 7.78 -1.88 -19.26
C ALA A 130 8.72 -3.07 -19.45
N LYS A 131 9.23 -3.30 -20.67
CA LYS A 131 10.23 -4.34 -20.94
C LYS A 131 11.50 -4.15 -20.11
N GLU A 132 12.01 -2.92 -20.03
CA GLU A 132 13.19 -2.62 -19.20
C GLU A 132 12.95 -2.95 -17.73
N ILE A 133 11.77 -2.58 -17.20
CA ILE A 133 11.37 -2.91 -15.82
C ILE A 133 11.30 -4.41 -15.60
N ILE A 134 10.66 -5.15 -16.51
CA ILE A 134 10.53 -6.60 -16.41
C ILE A 134 11.90 -7.27 -16.44
N PHE A 135 12.83 -6.80 -17.28
CA PHE A 135 14.19 -7.34 -17.34
C PHE A 135 14.97 -7.04 -16.05
N MET A 136 14.83 -5.84 -15.47
CA MET A 136 15.38 -5.56 -14.14
C MET A 136 14.84 -6.50 -13.07
N MET A 137 13.57 -6.94 -13.17
CA MET A 137 12.97 -7.89 -12.25
C MET A 137 13.43 -9.34 -12.51
N ASP A 138 13.58 -9.74 -13.78
CA ASP A 138 14.10 -11.06 -14.18
C ASP A 138 15.55 -11.27 -13.73
N ASP A 139 16.38 -10.21 -13.77
CA ASP A 139 17.80 -10.26 -13.40
C ASP A 139 18.04 -10.35 -11.88
N ILE A 140 17.01 -10.24 -11.05
CA ILE A 140 17.14 -10.35 -9.59
C ILE A 140 17.54 -11.79 -9.23
N GLU A 141 18.63 -11.92 -8.47
CA GLU A 141 19.09 -13.22 -7.98
C GLU A 141 17.97 -13.95 -7.21
N GLY A 142 17.66 -15.16 -7.68
CA GLY A 142 16.59 -15.99 -7.10
C GLY A 142 15.29 -15.98 -7.88
N VAL A 143 15.09 -15.04 -8.81
CA VAL A 143 14.00 -15.08 -9.79
C VAL A 143 14.36 -16.08 -10.89
N THR A 144 13.45 -16.98 -11.21
CA THR A 144 13.64 -18.02 -12.24
C THR A 144 12.80 -17.78 -13.48
N ARG A 145 11.68 -17.09 -13.31
CA ARG A 145 10.74 -16.79 -14.38
C ARG A 145 9.83 -15.65 -13.94
N THR A 146 9.41 -14.82 -14.90
CA THR A 146 8.27 -13.91 -14.76
C THR A 146 7.12 -14.30 -15.68
N GLU A 147 5.92 -13.92 -15.27
CA GLU A 147 4.71 -14.00 -16.07
C GLU A 147 4.01 -12.63 -16.04
N THR A 148 3.77 -12.04 -17.20
CA THR A 148 3.30 -10.67 -17.33
C THR A 148 1.87 -10.63 -17.83
N MET A 149 1.03 -9.84 -17.16
CA MET A 149 -0.34 -9.53 -17.58
C MET A 149 -0.48 -8.02 -17.76
N ILE A 150 -0.82 -7.59 -18.98
CA ILE A 150 -1.02 -6.17 -19.28
C ILE A 150 -2.43 -5.75 -18.82
N SER A 151 -2.52 -4.65 -18.08
CA SER A 151 -3.80 -4.03 -17.75
C SER A 151 -4.30 -3.25 -18.96
N LEU A 152 -5.44 -3.68 -19.52
CA LEU A 152 -6.11 -2.96 -20.61
C LEU A 152 -6.93 -1.78 -20.08
N GLU A 153 -7.58 -1.99 -18.94
CA GLU A 153 -8.43 -1.00 -18.28
C GLU A 153 -8.45 -1.28 -16.77
N GLU A 154 -8.43 -0.23 -15.96
CA GLU A 154 -8.72 -0.30 -14.53
C GLU A 154 -10.18 0.10 -14.30
N SER A 155 -11.09 -0.87 -14.35
CA SER A 155 -12.53 -0.59 -14.26
C SER A 155 -13.00 -0.17 -12.86
N ILE A 156 -12.22 -0.48 -11.81
CA ILE A 156 -12.52 -0.13 -10.42
C ILE A 156 -11.22 0.26 -9.70
N SER A 157 -11.13 1.49 -9.20
CA SER A 157 -10.03 1.98 -8.36
C SER A 157 -10.57 2.79 -7.16
N ASP A 158 -11.48 2.20 -6.39
CA ASP A 158 -12.07 2.82 -5.21
C ASP A 158 -11.47 2.28 -3.92
N LYS A 159 -10.41 2.94 -3.45
CA LYS A 159 -9.73 2.61 -2.18
C LYS A 159 -10.59 2.89 -0.94
N LYS A 160 -11.68 3.66 -1.07
CA LYS A 160 -12.57 4.02 0.04
C LYS A 160 -13.72 3.03 0.21
N ARG A 161 -13.99 2.20 -0.81
CA ARG A 161 -15.13 1.27 -0.86
C ARG A 161 -15.25 0.38 0.39
N LEU A 162 -14.13 -0.18 0.87
CA LEU A 162 -14.13 -1.03 2.06
C LEU A 162 -14.47 -0.24 3.33
N MET A 163 -13.96 0.99 3.45
CA MET A 163 -14.19 1.83 4.63
C MET A 163 -15.68 2.18 4.78
N HIS A 164 -16.34 2.53 3.67
CA HIS A 164 -17.80 2.75 3.67
C HIS A 164 -18.61 1.50 4.03
N HIS A 165 -18.03 0.29 3.93
CA HIS A 165 -18.68 -0.94 4.38
C HIS A 165 -18.45 -1.20 5.87
N ILE A 166 -17.24 -0.94 6.38
CA ILE A 166 -16.90 -1.14 7.79
C ILE A 166 -17.69 -0.19 8.70
N PHE A 167 -18.01 1.02 8.24
CA PHE A 167 -18.70 2.04 9.04
C PHE A 167 -20.23 2.05 8.91
N LYS A 168 -20.83 1.09 8.19
CA LYS A 168 -22.29 0.87 8.12
C LYS A 168 -22.75 -0.17 9.12
#